data_AF-A0A0P7ZLQ6-F1
#
_entry.id   AF-A0A0P7ZLQ6-F1
#
_cell.length_a   1.000
_cell.length_b   1.000
_cell.length_c   1.000
_cell.angle_alpha   90.00
_cell.angle_beta   90.00
_cell.angle_gamma   90.00
#
_symmetry.space_group_name_H-M   'P 1'
#
loop_
_entity.id
_entity.type
_entity.pdbx_description
1 polymer ?
#
loop_
_entity_poly.entity_id
_entity_poly.type
_entity_poly.pdbx_seq_one_letter_code
_entity_poly.pdbx_strand_id
1 'polypeptide(L)'
;MSNYNPSVRQIPRDQPADVIPLQQDSSILNWLEGTGRLIAREPIDSIGDEPEPEELADLMGNEDKDDDVDDDDEMSLDDDVDDVDDDID
;
A
#
# COMPACT_ATOMS: atom_id res chain seq x y z
N MET A 1 21.13 34.32 16.26
CA MET A 1 20.89 34.32 14.80
C MET A 1 19.96 33.15 14.50
N SER A 2 18.81 33.38 13.86
CA SER A 2 17.90 32.28 13.50
C SER A 2 18.47 31.51 12.31
N ASN A 3 18.75 30.22 12.51
CA ASN A 3 19.14 29.28 11.44
C ASN A 3 17.94 29.10 10.50
N TYR A 4 17.99 29.70 9.32
CA TYR A 4 16.99 29.51 8.29
C TYR A 4 17.28 28.20 7.55
N ASN A 5 16.37 27.22 7.66
CA ASN A 5 16.46 25.97 6.92
C ASN A 5 15.69 26.11 5.60
N PRO A 6 16.35 26.07 4.43
CA PRO A 6 15.68 26.26 3.13
C PRO A 6 14.69 25.14 2.77
N SER A 7 14.72 24.00 3.46
CA SER A 7 13.79 22.88 3.23
C SER A 7 12.47 23.00 3.98
N VAL A 8 12.36 23.92 4.94
CA VAL A 8 11.15 24.07 5.77
C VAL A 8 10.41 25.34 5.38
N ARG A 9 9.09 25.25 5.25
CA ARG A 9 8.20 26.38 4.97
C ARG A 9 7.18 26.50 6.11
N GLN A 10 6.92 27.73 6.54
CA GLN A 10 5.87 28.04 7.52
C GLN A 10 4.62 28.47 6.77
N ILE A 11 3.46 27.91 7.12
CA ILE A 11 2.19 28.16 6.43
C ILE A 11 1.15 28.60 7.47
N PRO A 12 0.39 29.69 7.25
CA PRO A 12 -0.65 30.16 8.17
C PRO A 12 -1.83 29.17 8.25
N ARG A 13 -2.32 28.89 9.47
CA ARG A 13 -3.42 27.93 9.72
C ARG A 13 -4.81 28.47 9.36
N ASP A 14 -5.00 29.78 9.45
CA ASP A 14 -6.30 30.45 9.24
C ASP A 14 -6.59 30.76 7.76
N GLN A 15 -5.67 30.41 6.87
CA GLN A 15 -5.80 30.63 5.43
C GLN A 15 -5.99 29.28 4.72
N PRO A 16 -6.75 29.25 3.62
CA PRO A 16 -6.85 28.05 2.80
C PRO A 16 -5.45 27.63 2.35
N ALA A 17 -5.22 26.31 2.32
CA ALA A 17 -3.96 25.76 1.85
C ALA A 17 -3.72 26.12 0.38
N ASP A 18 -2.45 26.36 0.04
CA ASP A 18 -2.06 26.54 -1.35
C ASP A 18 -2.40 25.29 -2.17
N VAL A 19 -2.97 25.52 -3.36
CA VAL A 19 -3.28 24.44 -4.29
C VAL A 19 -1.97 23.93 -4.90
N ILE A 20 -1.71 22.63 -4.74
CA ILE A 20 -0.59 21.99 -5.43
C ILE A 20 -0.95 21.96 -6.93
N PRO A 21 -0.20 22.66 -7.80
CA PRO A 21 -0.46 22.61 -9.22
C PRO A 21 -0.27 21.18 -9.70
N LEU A 22 -1.18 20.71 -10.55
CA LEU A 22 -0.99 19.43 -11.22
C LEU A 22 0.31 19.53 -12.02
N GLN A 23 1.33 18.78 -11.57
CA GLN A 23 2.54 18.64 -12.34
C GLN A 23 2.16 17.90 -13.61
N GLN A 24 2.11 18.62 -14.73
CA GLN A 24 2.09 18.01 -16.07
C GLN A 24 3.48 17.44 -16.38
N ASP A 25 4.11 16.80 -15.39
CA ASP A 25 5.35 16.12 -15.60
C ASP A 25 5.10 15.11 -16.71
N SER A 26 5.98 15.17 -17.71
CA SER A 26 6.07 14.19 -18.78
C SER A 26 5.78 12.81 -18.18
N SER A 27 4.77 12.11 -18.73
CA SER A 27 4.37 10.77 -18.32
C SER A 27 5.58 9.97 -17.85
N ILE A 28 5.46 9.19 -16.77
CA ILE A 28 6.60 8.44 -16.22
C ILE A 28 7.34 7.64 -17.30
N LEU A 29 6.62 7.16 -18.34
CA LEU A 29 7.20 6.52 -19.52
C LEU A 29 8.10 7.46 -20.33
N ASN A 30 7.66 8.69 -20.58
CA ASN A 30 8.43 9.73 -21.28
C ASN A 30 9.64 10.18 -20.44
N TRP A 31 9.52 10.26 -19.11
CA TRP A 31 10.68 10.49 -18.24
C TRP A 31 11.67 9.32 -18.27
N LEU A 32 11.18 8.08 -18.21
CA LEU A 32 12.02 6.89 -18.32
C LEU A 32 12.71 6.81 -19.69
N GLU A 33 12.01 7.16 -20.76
CA GLU A 33 12.56 7.21 -22.12
C GLU A 33 13.62 8.31 -22.26
N GLY A 34 13.30 9.54 -21.84
CA GLY A 34 14.22 10.68 -21.91
C GLY A 34 15.46 10.55 -21.02
N THR A 35 15.38 9.78 -19.93
CA THR A 35 16.53 9.45 -19.08
C THR A 35 17.29 8.19 -19.50
N GLY A 36 16.83 7.49 -20.54
CA GLY A 36 17.42 6.21 -21.00
C GLY A 36 17.26 5.07 -20.00
N ARG A 37 16.31 5.18 -19.06
CA ARG A 37 15.98 4.16 -18.05
C ARG A 37 14.89 3.20 -18.49
N LEU A 38 14.21 3.49 -19.60
CA LEU A 38 13.23 2.59 -20.22
C LEU A 38 13.98 1.49 -20.99
N ILE A 39 14.16 0.32 -20.37
CA ILE A 39 14.83 -0.84 -20.99
C ILE A 39 13.75 -1.83 -21.43
N ALA A 40 13.81 -2.28 -22.69
CA ALA A 40 12.93 -3.33 -23.18
C ALA A 40 13.23 -4.64 -22.44
N ARG A 41 12.19 -5.36 -22.01
CA ARG A 41 12.36 -6.69 -21.42
C ARG A 41 12.95 -7.62 -22.47
N GLU A 42 13.98 -8.37 -22.10
CA GLU A 42 14.44 -9.49 -22.92
C GLU A 42 13.29 -10.49 -23.07
N PRO A 43 13.11 -11.09 -24.26
CA PRO A 43 12.15 -12.17 -24.42
C PRO A 43 12.53 -13.28 -23.46
N ILE A 44 11.63 -13.57 -22.51
CA ILE A 44 11.80 -14.66 -21.58
C ILE A 44 11.55 -15.94 -22.40
N ASP A 45 12.61 -16.57 -22.89
CA ASP A 45 12.52 -17.91 -23.44
C ASP A 45 12.21 -18.84 -22.27
N SER A 46 10.93 -19.12 -22.09
CA SER A 46 10.35 -20.00 -21.07
C SER A 46 10.25 -19.35 -19.68
N ILE A 47 9.01 -19.22 -19.22
CA ILE A 47 8.70 -19.38 -17.79
C ILE A 47 9.24 -20.76 -17.45
N GLY A 48 10.45 -20.83 -16.89
CA GLY A 48 11.03 -22.08 -16.42
C GLY A 48 10.09 -22.72 -15.41
N ASP A 49 9.97 -24.05 -15.46
CA ASP A 49 9.04 -24.87 -14.68
C ASP A 49 8.72 -24.23 -13.33
N GLU A 50 7.46 -23.81 -13.19
CA GLU A 50 6.92 -23.40 -11.91
C GLU A 50 7.16 -24.57 -10.95
N PRO A 51 7.80 -24.36 -9.78
CA PRO A 51 8.09 -25.46 -8.89
C PRO A 51 6.79 -26.16 -8.53
N GLU A 52 6.70 -27.45 -8.84
CA GLU A 52 5.53 -28.27 -8.55
C GLU A 52 5.19 -28.12 -7.05
N PRO A 53 3.92 -27.87 -6.69
CA PRO A 53 3.51 -27.54 -5.32
C PRO A 53 3.84 -28.64 -4.29
N GLU A 54 4.18 -29.83 -4.76
CA GLU A 54 4.56 -30.99 -3.95
C GLU A 54 5.86 -30.75 -3.16
N GLU A 55 6.85 -30.02 -3.71
CA GLU A 55 8.12 -29.74 -3.01
C GLU A 55 7.95 -28.69 -1.90
N LEU A 56 6.99 -27.78 -2.05
CA LEU A 56 6.66 -26.76 -1.04
C LEU A 56 5.90 -27.35 0.15
N ALA A 57 5.07 -28.36 -0.09
CA ALA A 57 4.29 -29.03 0.96
C ALA A 57 5.17 -29.79 1.95
N ASP A 58 6.29 -30.36 1.49
CA ASP A 58 7.27 -31.06 2.36
C ASP A 58 8.04 -30.07 3.25
N LEU A 59 8.23 -28.83 2.78
CA LEU A 59 8.88 -27.76 3.54
C LEU A 59 7.96 -27.11 4.58
N MET A 60 6.65 -27.05 4.32
CA MET A 60 5.64 -26.51 5.25
C MET A 60 5.24 -27.50 6.36
N GLY A 61 5.97 -28.62 6.51
CA GLY A 61 5.94 -29.55 7.64
C GLY A 61 4.59 -29.67 8.34
N ASN A 62 3.72 -30.58 7.86
CA ASN A 62 2.47 -31.05 8.48
C ASN A 62 2.06 -30.50 9.87
N GLU A 63 1.80 -29.19 9.99
CA GLU A 63 1.37 -28.54 11.24
C GLU A 63 -0.17 -28.41 11.35
N ASP A 64 -0.92 -29.19 10.57
CA ASP A 64 -2.38 -29.31 10.74
C ASP A 64 -2.74 -30.68 11.31
N LYS A 65 -2.54 -30.84 12.62
CA LYS A 65 -3.35 -31.71 13.48
C LYS A 65 -2.94 -31.46 14.93
N ASP A 66 -3.89 -30.92 15.68
CA ASP A 66 -3.94 -30.86 17.15
C ASP A 66 -3.83 -29.44 17.74
N ASP A 67 -4.40 -28.43 17.09
CA ASP A 67 -4.96 -27.29 17.82
C ASP A 67 -6.41 -27.60 18.18
N ASP A 68 -6.59 -28.38 19.25
CA ASP A 68 -7.81 -28.36 20.06
C ASP A 68 -7.93 -26.94 20.68
N VAL A 69 -8.37 -25.97 19.89
CA VAL A 69 -8.75 -24.64 20.37
C VAL A 69 -10.06 -24.78 21.12
N ASP A 70 -9.94 -24.81 22.45
CA ASP A 70 -11.05 -24.67 23.40
C ASP A 70 -11.80 -23.36 23.09
N ASP A 71 -13.11 -23.51 22.92
CA ASP A 71 -14.05 -22.58 22.30
C ASP A 71 -14.53 -21.52 23.31
N ASP A 72 -13.62 -20.77 23.93
CA ASP A 72 -13.97 -19.69 24.87
C ASP A 72 -12.89 -18.60 24.86
N ASP A 73 -13.07 -17.57 24.04
CA ASP A 73 -12.85 -16.15 24.42
C ASP A 73 -13.27 -15.22 23.27
N GLU A 74 -14.59 -15.02 23.19
CA GLU A 74 -15.30 -13.77 22.93
C GLU A 74 -14.47 -12.58 22.38
N MET A 75 -14.33 -12.50 21.06
CA MET A 75 -14.00 -11.25 20.37
C MET A 75 -15.27 -10.73 19.69
N SER A 76 -16.14 -10.09 20.47
CA SER A 76 -17.30 -9.35 19.96
C SER A 76 -16.81 -8.17 19.12
N LEU A 77 -16.82 -8.31 17.80
CA LEU A 77 -16.81 -7.20 16.86
C LEU A 77 -18.16 -6.47 17.00
N ASP A 78 -18.20 -5.44 17.83
CA ASP A 78 -19.23 -4.40 17.73
C ASP A 78 -18.62 -3.23 16.93
N ASP A 79 -18.63 -3.39 15.61
CA ASP A 79 -18.48 -2.29 14.65
C ASP A 79 -19.53 -2.50 13.55
N ASP A 80 -20.79 -2.53 13.95
CA ASP A 80 -21.92 -2.33 13.05
C ASP A 80 -22.55 -0.97 13.36
N VAL A 81 -22.16 -0.03 12.50
CA VAL A 81 -22.91 1.15 12.09
C VAL A 81 -24.43 0.99 12.18
N ASP A 82 -25.12 1.83 12.97
CA ASP A 82 -26.51 2.17 12.68
C ASP A 82 -26.90 3.57 13.20
N ASP A 83 -27.48 4.31 12.26
CA ASP A 83 -28.32 5.50 12.33
C ASP A 83 -27.77 6.87 12.76
N VAL A 84 -27.60 7.68 11.71
CA VAL A 84 -27.83 9.12 11.67
C VAL A 84 -29.30 9.37 12.01
N ASP A 85 -29.60 9.84 13.23
CA ASP A 85 -30.83 10.59 13.47
C ASP A 85 -30.55 12.10 13.44
N ASP A 86 -31.03 12.68 12.35
CA ASP A 86 -31.17 14.09 12.04
C ASP A 86 -32.24 14.69 12.97
N ASP A 87 -31.84 15.23 14.12
CA ASP A 87 -32.71 16.08 14.95
C ASP A 87 -32.96 17.40 14.20
N ILE A 88 -33.99 17.41 13.36
CA ILE A 88 -34.60 18.60 12.78
C ILE A 88 -36.08 18.67 13.18
N ASP A 89 -36.37 19.52 14.16
CA ASP A 89 -37.58 20.35 14.27
C ASP A 89 -37.39 21.47 15.33
#